data_AF-A0A7W2T9L7-F1
#
_entry.id   AF-A0A7W2T9L7-F1
#
_cell.length_a   1.000
_cell.length_b   1.000
_cell.length_c   1.000
_cell.angle_alpha   90.00
_cell.angle_beta   90.00
_cell.angle_gamma   90.00
#
_symmetry.space_group_name_H-M   'P 1'
#
loop_
_entity.id
_entity.type
_entity.pdbx_description
1 polymer ?
#
loop_
_entity_poly.entity_id
_entity_poly.type
_entity_poly.pdbx_seq_one_letter_code
_entity_poly.pdbx_strand_id
1 'polypeptide(L)'
;MSMMKNVEKERRQATKLNKQLVNKNKEMEQFIYTVSHDLKSTLVTISAFSHKLELEFADKLIDKQAYRLSLIIENVDNMERVLTDLLDLSLIVQQAIETSVINIKQVVGQQSAVLKRDFSKPLLLLI
;
A
#
# COMPACT_ATOMS: atom_id res chain seq x y z
N MET A 1 29.96 -40.41 -15.41
CA MET A 1 30.29 -39.79 -14.10
C MET A 1 30.50 -38.27 -14.15
N SER A 2 31.17 -37.69 -15.16
CA SER A 2 31.39 -36.22 -15.25
C SER A 2 30.10 -35.38 -15.37
N MET A 3 29.15 -35.84 -16.20
CA MET A 3 27.89 -35.12 -16.46
C MET A 3 26.99 -34.98 -15.22
N MET A 4 26.85 -36.04 -14.41
CA MET A 4 26.09 -35.98 -13.14
C MET A 4 26.73 -35.03 -12.12
N LYS A 5 28.07 -34.94 -12.06
CA LYS A 5 28.76 -33.98 -11.20
C LYS A 5 28.47 -32.52 -11.61
N ASN A 6 28.38 -32.24 -12.91
CA ASN A 6 28.02 -30.91 -13.41
C ASN A 6 26.57 -30.55 -13.09
N VAL A 7 25.63 -31.48 -13.34
CA VAL A 7 24.21 -31.27 -13.00
C VAL A 7 24.01 -31.02 -11.50
N GLU A 8 24.69 -31.79 -10.64
CA GLU A 8 24.60 -31.59 -9.18
C GLU A 8 25.20 -30.24 -8.75
N LYS A 9 26.30 -29.80 -9.40
CA LYS A 9 26.92 -28.50 -9.15
C LYS A 9 26.01 -27.34 -9.57
N GLU A 10 25.42 -27.42 -10.76
CA GLU A 10 24.45 -26.45 -11.28
C GLU A 10 23.21 -26.39 -10.38
N ARG A 11 22.68 -27.54 -9.96
CA ARG A 11 21.54 -27.60 -9.02
C ARG A 11 21.88 -26.90 -7.70
N ARG A 12 23.05 -27.17 -7.11
CA ARG A 12 23.51 -26.51 -5.89
C ARG A 12 23.66 -25.00 -6.07
N GLN A 13 24.18 -24.57 -7.21
CA GLN A 13 24.32 -23.15 -7.53
C GLN A 13 22.95 -22.48 -7.69
N ALA A 14 22.01 -23.11 -8.39
CA ALA A 14 20.63 -22.63 -8.53
C ALA A 14 19.93 -22.53 -7.17
N THR A 15 20.04 -23.54 -6.31
CA THR A 15 19.48 -23.49 -4.95
C THR A 15 20.11 -22.37 -4.12
N LYS A 16 21.42 -22.14 -4.23
CA LYS A 16 22.10 -21.04 -3.52
C LYS A 16 21.61 -19.68 -3.99
N LEU A 17 21.53 -19.46 -5.30
CA LEU A 17 21.03 -18.21 -5.89
C LEU A 17 19.56 -17.97 -5.52
N ASN A 18 18.73 -19.00 -5.57
CA ASN A 18 17.33 -18.89 -5.18
C ASN A 18 17.19 -18.48 -3.70
N LYS A 19 17.95 -19.11 -2.79
CA LYS A 19 18.00 -18.67 -1.36
C LYS A 19 18.45 -17.22 -1.20
N GLN A 20 19.43 -16.78 -1.98
CA GLN A 20 19.89 -15.38 -1.94
C GLN A 20 18.80 -14.42 -2.44
N LEU A 21 18.10 -14.76 -3.52
CA LEU A 21 16.98 -13.98 -4.03
C LEU A 21 15.85 -13.87 -3.00
N VAL A 22 15.46 -14.99 -2.37
CA VAL A 22 14.42 -15.00 -1.32
C VAL A 22 14.83 -14.09 -0.15
N ASN A 23 16.07 -14.19 0.32
CA ASN A 23 16.56 -13.34 1.40
C ASN A 23 16.57 -11.85 1.00
N LYS A 24 17.01 -11.53 -0.22
CA LYS A 24 17.05 -10.15 -0.72
C LYS A 24 15.65 -9.55 -0.88
N ASN A 25 14.68 -10.33 -1.34
CA ASN A 25 13.30 -9.89 -1.41
C ASN A 25 12.75 -9.59 0.00
N LYS A 26 13.01 -10.48 0.97
CA LYS A 26 12.60 -10.26 2.36
C LYS A 26 13.24 -9.02 3.00
N GLU A 27 14.53 -8.77 2.75
CA GLU A 27 15.21 -7.55 3.18
C GLU A 27 14.55 -6.30 2.56
N MET A 28 14.21 -6.36 1.27
CA MET A 28 13.56 -5.25 0.56
C MET A 28 12.16 -4.97 1.10
N GLU A 29 11.37 -6.00 1.43
CA GLU A 29 10.05 -5.84 2.04
C GLU A 29 10.13 -5.21 3.43
N GLN A 30 11.06 -5.64 4.27
CA GLN A 30 11.27 -5.06 5.58
C GLN A 30 11.66 -3.58 5.47
N PHE A 31 12.49 -3.24 4.48
CA PHE A 31 12.85 -1.87 4.19
C PHE A 31 11.64 -1.05 3.75
N ILE A 32 10.87 -1.52 2.75
CA ILE A 32 9.66 -0.85 2.26
C ILE A 32 8.64 -0.67 3.38
N TYR A 33 8.44 -1.70 4.20
CA TYR A 33 7.54 -1.67 5.36
C TYR A 33 7.92 -0.57 6.34
N THR A 34 9.19 -0.56 6.77
CA THR A 34 9.68 0.41 7.76
C THR A 34 9.59 1.84 7.24
N VAL A 35 10.08 2.08 6.02
CA VAL A 35 10.05 3.41 5.41
C VAL A 35 8.62 3.90 5.20
N SER A 36 7.72 3.05 4.71
CA SER A 36 6.34 3.44 4.47
C SER A 36 5.58 3.71 5.77
N HIS A 37 5.83 2.93 6.82
CA HIS A 37 5.25 3.17 8.14
C HIS A 37 5.66 4.55 8.69
N ASP A 38 6.96 4.86 8.66
CA ASP A 38 7.48 6.11 9.20
C ASP A 38 7.00 7.32 8.39
N LEU A 39 7.01 7.21 7.05
CA LEU A 39 6.48 8.25 6.17
C LEU A 39 4.97 8.43 6.38
N LYS A 40 4.18 7.36 6.51
CA LYS A 40 2.74 7.47 6.77
C LYS A 40 2.45 8.22 8.07
N SER A 41 3.17 7.92 9.15
CA SER A 41 3.01 8.63 10.42
C SER A 41 3.28 10.13 10.29
N THR A 42 4.34 10.50 9.58
CA THR A 42 4.67 11.92 9.35
C THR A 42 3.66 12.62 8.41
N LEU A 43 3.19 11.95 7.37
CA LEU A 43 2.19 12.47 6.44
C LEU A 43 0.83 12.70 7.12
N VAL A 44 0.37 11.75 7.94
CA VAL A 44 -0.85 11.90 8.75
C VAL A 44 -0.76 13.15 9.62
N THR A 45 0.41 13.39 10.22
CA THR A 45 0.65 14.58 11.05
C THR A 45 0.57 15.86 10.20
N ILE A 46 1.23 15.90 9.05
CA ILE A 46 1.21 17.06 8.13
C ILE A 46 -0.21 17.33 7.62
N SER A 47 -0.96 16.28 7.24
CA SER A 47 -2.35 16.37 6.80
C SER A 47 -3.23 16.97 7.90
N ALA A 48 -3.14 16.44 9.13
CA ALA A 48 -3.92 16.93 10.27
C ALA A 48 -3.66 18.41 10.56
N PHE A 49 -2.39 18.85 10.55
CA PHE A 49 -2.06 20.27 10.72
C PHE A 49 -2.53 21.12 9.55
N SER A 50 -2.43 20.63 8.31
CA SER A 50 -2.85 21.37 7.11
C SER A 50 -4.37 21.60 7.10
N HIS A 51 -5.16 20.56 7.40
CA HIS A 51 -6.62 20.68 7.55
C HIS A 51 -7.00 21.55 8.74
N LYS A 52 -6.26 21.48 9.85
CA LYS A 52 -6.49 22.37 10.98
C LYS A 52 -6.28 23.84 10.60
N LEU A 53 -5.21 24.15 9.86
CA LEU A 53 -4.96 25.50 9.35
C LEU A 53 -6.05 25.96 8.38
N GLU A 54 -6.55 25.06 7.54
CA GLU A 54 -7.66 25.33 6.61
C GLU A 54 -8.92 25.74 7.37
N LEU A 55 -9.26 25.00 8.44
CA LEU A 55 -10.43 25.28 9.28
C LEU A 55 -10.27 26.56 10.12
N GLU A 56 -9.10 26.80 10.72
CA GLU A 56 -8.86 27.95 11.62
C GLU A 56 -8.75 29.28 10.87
N PHE A 57 -8.33 29.25 9.60
CA PHE A 57 -8.04 30.44 8.81
C PHE A 57 -8.85 30.54 7.51
N ALA A 58 -9.90 29.74 7.32
CA ALA A 58 -10.72 29.71 6.09
C ALA A 58 -11.05 31.12 5.54
N ASP A 59 -11.54 32.02 6.41
CA ASP A 59 -11.96 33.38 6.03
C ASP A 59 -10.82 34.42 6.07
N LYS A 60 -9.61 34.02 6.47
CA LYS A 60 -8.42 34.88 6.64
C LYS A 60 -7.35 34.63 5.58
N LEU A 61 -7.44 33.51 4.86
CA LEU A 61 -6.51 33.18 3.79
C LEU A 61 -6.86 33.98 2.54
N ILE A 62 -5.86 34.63 1.94
CA ILE A 62 -6.01 35.16 0.57
C ILE A 62 -5.95 34.01 -0.43
N ASP A 63 -6.53 34.18 -1.62
CA ASP A 63 -6.64 33.13 -2.66
C ASP A 63 -5.34 32.36 -2.91
N LYS A 64 -4.20 33.07 -2.97
CA LYS A 64 -2.89 32.44 -3.18
C LYS A 64 -2.44 31.55 -2.03
N GLN A 65 -2.80 31.90 -0.79
CA GLN A 65 -2.50 31.10 0.40
C GLN A 65 -3.42 29.88 0.47
N ALA A 66 -4.72 30.06 0.22
CA ALA A 66 -5.68 28.97 0.15
C ALA A 66 -5.28 27.94 -0.91
N TYR A 67 -4.91 28.39 -2.12
CA TYR A 67 -4.43 27.52 -3.19
C TYR A 67 -3.15 26.74 -2.83
N ARG A 68 -2.22 27.36 -2.10
CA ARG A 68 -1.00 26.67 -1.65
C ARG A 68 -1.32 25.61 -0.60
N LEU A 69 -2.24 25.91 0.32
CA LEU A 69 -2.66 24.98 1.35
C LEU A 69 -3.38 23.78 0.74
N SER A 70 -4.28 23.99 -0.23
CA SER A 70 -4.94 22.91 -0.95
C SER A 70 -3.95 22.02 -1.70
N LEU A 71 -2.92 22.62 -2.32
CA LEU A 71 -1.84 21.85 -2.96
C LEU A 71 -1.06 20.99 -1.95
N ILE A 72 -0.78 21.50 -0.75
CA ILE A 72 -0.09 20.73 0.28
C ILE A 72 -0.93 19.50 0.67
N ILE A 73 -2.22 19.71 0.92
CA ILE A 73 -3.16 18.64 1.28
C ILE A 73 -3.21 17.58 0.17
N GLU A 74 -3.42 18.00 -1.08
CA GLU A 74 -3.50 17.09 -2.23
C GLU A 74 -2.20 16.27 -2.41
N ASN A 75 -1.03 16.90 -2.22
CA ASN A 75 0.24 16.20 -2.32
C ASN A 75 0.44 15.19 -1.19
N VAL A 76 0.02 15.51 0.03
CA VAL A 76 0.07 14.58 1.17
C VAL A 76 -0.81 13.36 0.91
N ASP A 77 -2.05 13.57 0.45
CA ASP A 77 -2.97 12.49 0.10
C ASP A 77 -2.44 11.61 -1.03
N ASN A 78 -1.80 12.22 -2.04
CA ASN A 78 -1.14 11.48 -3.11
C ASN A 78 0.02 10.64 -2.59
N MET A 79 0.84 11.18 -1.68
CA MET A 79 1.94 10.43 -1.08
C MET A 79 1.45 9.25 -0.22
N GLU A 80 0.37 9.41 0.54
CA GLU A 80 -0.24 8.31 1.28
C GLU A 80 -0.70 7.16 0.36
N ARG A 81 -1.28 7.50 -0.80
CA ARG A 81 -1.69 6.52 -1.81
C ARG A 81 -0.50 5.78 -2.39
N VAL A 82 0.54 6.49 -2.82
CA VAL A 82 1.76 5.89 -3.38
C VAL A 82 2.44 4.96 -2.38
N LEU A 83 2.50 5.33 -1.10
CA LEU A 83 3.05 4.46 -0.06
C LEU A 83 2.23 3.20 0.15
N THR A 84 0.89 3.31 0.09
CA THR A 84 0.00 2.15 0.20
C THR A 84 0.18 1.21 -0.99
N ASP A 85 0.20 1.74 -2.21
CA ASP A 85 0.40 0.95 -3.42
C ASP A 85 1.77 0.25 -3.43
N LEU A 86 2.82 0.92 -2.92
CA LEU A 86 4.15 0.34 -2.81
C LEU A 86 4.21 -0.80 -1.79
N LEU A 87 3.51 -0.66 -0.66
CA LEU A 87 3.38 -1.71 0.35
C LEU A 87 2.65 -2.92 -0.22
N ASP A 88 1.53 -2.70 -0.91
CA ASP A 88 0.73 -3.78 -1.51
C ASP A 88 1.55 -4.55 -2.56
N LEU A 89 2.28 -3.82 -3.42
CA LEU A 89 3.18 -4.44 -4.40
C LEU A 89 4.28 -5.29 -3.73
N SER A 90 4.85 -4.78 -2.64
CA SER A 90 5.85 -5.49 -1.83
C SER A 90 5.31 -6.82 -1.28
N LEU A 91 4.03 -6.86 -0.87
CA LEU A 91 3.41 -8.05 -0.31
C LEU A 91 2.97 -9.09 -1.35
N ILE A 92 2.59 -8.67 -2.57
CA ILE A 92 2.14 -9.55 -3.65
C ILE A 92 3.24 -10.51 -4.12
N VAL A 93 4.51 -10.11 -4.03
CA VAL A 93 5.65 -10.89 -4.56
C VAL A 93 5.87 -12.22 -3.82
N GLN A 94 5.35 -12.40 -2.60
CA GLN A 94 5.56 -13.62 -1.80
C GLN A 94 4.37 -14.57 -1.72
N GLN A 95 3.16 -14.17 -2.15
CA GLN A 95 2.03 -15.08 -2.05
C GLN A 95 2.12 -16.16 -3.14
N ALA A 96 2.42 -17.38 -2.71
CA ALA A 96 2.07 -18.55 -3.50
C ALA A 96 0.57 -18.44 -3.81
N ILE A 97 0.22 -18.34 -5.09
CA ILE A 97 -1.17 -18.32 -5.50
C ILE A 97 -1.74 -19.70 -5.17
N GLU A 98 -2.41 -19.81 -4.02
CA GLU A 98 -3.15 -21.00 -3.65
C GLU A 98 -4.42 -21.06 -4.49
N THR A 99 -4.37 -21.86 -5.54
CA THR A 99 -5.55 -22.11 -6.39
C THR A 99 -6.50 -23.03 -5.64
N SER A 100 -7.71 -22.54 -5.37
CA SER A 100 -8.80 -23.35 -4.82
C SER A 100 -10.03 -23.27 -5.73
N VAL A 101 -10.86 -24.31 -5.70
CA VAL A 101 -12.17 -24.27 -6.38
C VAL A 101 -13.06 -23.30 -5.63
N ILE A 102 -13.34 -22.15 -6.24
CA ILE A 102 -14.18 -21.10 -5.67
C ILE A 102 -15.57 -21.08 -6.33
N ASN A 103 -16.61 -20.90 -5.53
CA ASN A 103 -17.95 -20.65 -6.03
C ASN A 103 -18.10 -19.15 -6.34
N ILE A 104 -18.09 -18.81 -7.62
CA ILE A 104 -18.20 -17.42 -8.10
C ILE A 104 -19.46 -16.72 -7.56
N LYS A 105 -20.61 -17.41 -7.48
CA LYS A 105 -21.84 -16.81 -6.92
C LYS A 105 -21.68 -16.42 -5.46
N GLN A 106 -20.96 -17.23 -4.67
CA GLN A 106 -20.73 -16.95 -3.26
C GLN A 106 -19.78 -15.75 -3.07
N VAL A 107 -18.69 -15.70 -3.83
CA VAL A 107 -17.72 -14.59 -3.76
C VAL A 107 -18.37 -13.27 -4.17
N VAL A 108 -19.11 -13.27 -5.28
CA VAL A 108 -19.87 -12.08 -5.74
C VAL A 108 -20.93 -11.68 -4.72
N GLY A 109 -21.64 -12.65 -4.13
CA GLY A 109 -22.63 -12.41 -3.08
C GLY A 109 -22.03 -11.73 -1.85
N GLN A 110 -20.89 -12.23 -1.35
CA GLN A 110 -20.18 -11.66 -0.21
C GLN A 110 -19.71 -10.23 -0.46
N GLN A 111 -19.10 -9.96 -1.62
CA GLN A 111 -18.63 -8.61 -1.96
C GLN A 111 -19.79 -7.63 -2.18
N SER A 112 -20.90 -8.08 -2.78
CA SER A 112 -22.09 -7.25 -2.96
C SER A 112 -22.77 -6.87 -1.64
N ALA A 113 -22.68 -7.72 -0.61
CA ALA A 113 -23.22 -7.43 0.72
C ALA A 113 -22.39 -6.39 1.48
N VAL A 114 -21.06 -6.42 1.31
CA VAL A 114 -20.13 -5.42 1.87
C VAL A 114 -20.39 -4.05 1.24
N LEU A 115 -20.51 -3.98 -0.09
CA LEU A 115 -20.80 -2.73 -0.80
C LEU A 115 -22.16 -2.12 -0.40
N LYS A 116 -23.21 -2.93 -0.24
CA LYS A 116 -24.52 -2.45 0.23
C LYS A 116 -24.48 -1.83 1.63
N ARG A 117 -23.56 -2.27 2.48
CA ARG A 117 -23.41 -1.76 3.86
C ARG A 117 -22.75 -0.39 3.91
N ASP A 118 -21.80 -0.09 3.02
CA ASP A 118 -21.13 1.23 2.96
C ASP A 118 -22.03 2.32 2.40
N PHE A 119 -22.95 2.00 1.47
CA PHE A 119 -23.95 2.96 0.97
C PHE A 119 -25.16 3.15 1.91
N SER A 120 -25.21 2.46 3.05
CA SER A 120 -26.31 2.58 4.02
C SER A 120 -26.04 3.57 5.14
N LYS A 121 -24.84 4.19 5.22
CA LYS A 121 -24.63 5.35 6.10
C LYS A 121 -25.29 6.58 5.47
N PRO A 122 -26.31 7.19 6.11
CA PRO A 122 -26.90 8.42 5.59
C PRO A 122 -25.84 9.51 5.58
N LEU A 123 -25.80 10.29 4.50
CA LEU A 123 -25.06 11.55 4.31
C LEU A 123 -25.56 12.68 5.26
N LEU A 124 -26.02 12.35 6.46
CA LEU A 124 -26.56 13.27 7.45
C LEU A 124 -25.63 13.34 8.66
N LEU A 125 -24.46 13.95 8.45
CA LEU A 125 -23.74 14.73 9.46
C LEU A 125 -22.71 15.62 8.77
N LEU A 126 -23.21 16.43 7.83
CA LEU A 126 -22.56 17.66 7.39
C LEU A 126 -23.65 18.70 7.13
N ILE A 127 -24.34 19.07 8.21
CA ILE A 127 -24.98 20.38 8.39
C ILE A 127 -24.49 20.87 9.74
#